data_AF-A0A5K8ALB1-F1
#
_entry.id   AF-A0A5K8ALB1-F1
#
_cell.length_a   1.000
_cell.length_b   1.000
_cell.length_c   1.000
_cell.angle_alpha   90.00
_cell.angle_beta   90.00
_cell.angle_gamma   90.00
#
_symmetry.space_group_name_H-M   'P 1'
#
loop_
_entity.id
_entity.type
_entity.pdbx_description
1 polymer ?
#
loop_
_entity_poly.entity_id
_entity_poly.type
_entity_poly.pdbx_seq_one_letter_code
_entity_poly.pdbx_strand_id
1 'polypeptide(L)' 'MKKETRTWIRDLAFYSSLGFSVSLSIFIGLGIGVYLDRRFDTAPWLMLVFLGLGIAAGYRNIGLAIKKSRKL' A
#
# COMPACT_ATOMS: atom_id res chain seq x y z
N MET A 1 28.57 16.31 -3.94
CA MET A 1 27.42 15.95 -4.80
C MET A 1 26.62 17.20 -5.11
N LYS A 2 26.35 17.48 -6.40
CA LYS A 2 25.53 18.63 -6.83
C LYS A 2 24.13 18.53 -6.19
N LYS A 3 23.60 19.66 -5.70
CA LYS A 3 22.31 19.72 -4.96
C LYS A 3 21.17 19.02 -5.69
N GLU A 4 21.15 19.13 -7.02
CA GLU A 4 20.30 18.37 -7.97
C GLU A 4 20.24 16.86 -7.67
N THR A 5 21.38 16.17 -7.62
CA THR A 5 21.43 14.70 -7.44
C THR A 5 20.83 14.27 -6.11
N ARG A 6 20.96 15.08 -5.06
CA ARG A 6 20.35 14.79 -3.75
C ARG A 6 18.83 14.87 -3.79
N THR A 7 18.26 15.80 -4.56
CA THR A 7 16.81 15.93 -4.72
C THR A 7 16.24 14.73 -5.48
N TRP A 8 16.87 14.35 -6.60
CA TRP A 8 16.47 13.17 -7.37
C TRP A 8 16.49 11.87 -6.55
N ILE A 9 17.54 11.65 -5.74
CA ILE A 9 17.61 10.49 -4.85
C ILE A 9 16.48 10.52 -3.81
N ARG A 10 16.13 11.70 -3.29
CA ARG A 10 15.08 11.84 -2.28
C ARG A 10 13.68 11.62 -2.87
N ASP A 11 13.45 12.09 -4.09
CA ASP A 11 12.18 11.89 -4.79
C ASP A 11 12.02 10.42 -5.18
N LEU A 12 13.07 9.78 -5.70
CA LEU A 12 13.07 8.33 -5.99
C LEU A 12 12.83 7.48 -4.74
N ALA A 13 13.50 7.80 -3.63
CA ALA A 13 13.29 7.12 -2.36
C ALA A 13 11.85 7.30 -1.85
N PHE A 14 11.28 8.49 -2.04
CA PHE A 14 9.89 8.78 -1.68
C PHE A 14 8.90 7.95 -2.52
N TYR A 15 9.06 7.93 -3.85
CA TYR A 15 8.22 7.10 -4.73
C TYR A 15 8.35 5.60 -4.43
N SER A 16 9.57 5.13 -4.16
CA SER A 16 9.82 3.74 -3.79
C SER A 16 9.14 3.38 -2.46
N SER A 17 9.24 4.24 -1.45
CA SER A 17 8.59 4.03 -0.15
C SER A 17 7.06 3.98 -0.25
N LEU A 18 6.49 4.79 -1.14
CA LEU A 18 5.07 4.79 -1.47
C LEU A 18 4.65 3.46 -2.10
N GLY A 19 5.35 3.02 -3.15
CA GLY A 19 5.06 1.73 -3.81
C GLY A 19 5.19 0.56 -2.84
N PHE A 20 6.19 0.58 -1.95
CA PHE A 20 6.41 -0.46 -0.96
C PHE A 20 5.28 -0.53 0.07
N SER A 21 4.80 0.62 0.54
CA SER A 21 3.68 0.71 1.49
C SER A 21 2.38 0.17 0.89
N VAL A 22 2.11 0.45 -0.39
CA VAL A 22 0.93 -0.05 -1.11
C VAL A 22 1.00 -1.56 -1.29
N SER A 23 2.14 -2.06 -1.77
CA SER A 23 2.35 -3.49 -1.95
C SER A 23 2.17 -4.24 -0.63
N LEU A 24 2.77 -3.77 0.47
CA LEU A 24 2.59 -4.36 1.81
C LEU A 24 1.12 -4.40 2.24
N SER A 25 0.37 -3.31 2.04
CA SER A 25 -1.06 -3.27 2.38
C SER A 25 -1.87 -4.30 1.59
N ILE A 26 -1.58 -4.45 0.30
CA ILE A 26 -2.23 -5.44 -0.56
C ILE A 26 -1.88 -6.85 -0.08
N PHE A 27 -0.61 -7.16 0.12
CA PHE A 27 -0.17 -8.48 0.60
C PHE A 27 -0.82 -8.89 1.93
N ILE A 28 -0.92 -7.94 2.88
CA ILE A 28 -1.57 -8.20 4.17
C ILE A 28 -3.07 -8.46 3.98
N GLY A 29 -3.77 -7.62 3.22
CA GLY A 29 -5.20 -7.79 2.94
C GLY A 29 -5.50 -9.11 2.22
N LEU A 30 -4.70 -9.45 1.22
CA LEU A 30 -4.83 -10.69 0.45
C LEU A 30 -4.51 -11.92 1.31
N GLY A 31 -3.46 -11.87 2.13
CA GLY A 31 -3.09 -12.96 3.03
C GLY A 31 -4.16 -13.27 4.07
N ILE A 32 -4.72 -12.23 4.71
CA ILE A 32 -5.83 -12.37 5.66
C ILE A 32 -7.10 -12.85 4.94
N GLY A 33 -7.39 -12.27 3.77
CA GLY A 33 -8.53 -12.65 2.95
C GLY A 33 -8.51 -14.14 2.60
N VAL A 34 -7.39 -14.63 2.04
CA VAL A 34 -7.21 -16.06 1.69
C VAL A 34 -7.27 -16.96 2.92
N TYR A 35 -6.69 -16.54 4.05
CA TYR A 35 -6.71 -17.34 5.27
C TYR A 35 -8.14 -17.53 5.81
N LEU A 36 -8.93 -16.45 5.86
CA LEU A 36 -10.34 -16.54 6.25
C LEU A 36 -11.16 -17.31 5.22
N ASP A 37 -10.96 -17.07 3.93
CA ASP A 37 -11.71 -17.72 2.86
C ASP A 37 -11.55 -19.25 2.90
N ARG A 38 -10.34 -19.73 3.21
CA ARG A 38 -10.07 -21.16 3.47
C ARG A 38 -10.65 -21.69 4.78
N ARG A 39 -10.86 -20.82 5.78
CA ARG A 39 -11.40 -21.22 7.09
C ARG A 39 -12.93 -21.31 7.07
N PHE A 40 -13.58 -20.47 6.27
CA PHE A 40 -15.04 -20.35 6.19
C PHE A 40 -15.63 -21.05 4.95
N ASP A 41 -14.82 -21.62 4.05
CA ASP A 41 -15.25 -22.27 2.79
C ASP A 41 -16.10 -21.36 1.87
N THR A 42 -16.10 -20.06 2.13
CA THR A 42 -16.88 -19.04 1.40
C THR A 42 -16.18 -18.55 0.13
N ALA A 43 -15.24 -19.34 -0.41
CA ALA A 43 -14.43 -18.90 -1.52
C ALA A 43 -15.29 -18.57 -2.75
N PRO A 44 -15.18 -17.36 -3.33
CA PRO A 44 -14.12 -16.35 -3.17
C PRO A 44 -14.56 -15.03 -2.50
N TRP A 45 -15.67 -15.01 -1.76
CA TRP A 45 -16.33 -13.77 -1.33
C TRP A 45 -15.51 -12.98 -0.29
N LEU A 46 -14.93 -13.68 0.68
CA LEU A 46 -14.13 -13.05 1.73
C LEU A 46 -12.82 -12.52 1.16
N MET A 47 -12.22 -13.24 0.21
CA MET A 47 -11.06 -12.78 -0.55
C MET A 47 -11.38 -11.48 -1.32
N LEU A 48 -12.51 -11.37 -2.01
CA LEU A 48 -12.90 -10.15 -2.73
C LEU A 48 -13.13 -8.95 -1.82
N VAL A 49 -13.79 -9.15 -0.68
CA VAL A 49 -14.03 -8.08 0.31
C VAL A 49 -12.71 -7.60 0.93
N PHE A 50 -11.84 -8.52 1.35
CA PHE A 50 -10.53 -8.16 1.90
C PHE A 50 -9.56 -7.59 0.87
N LEU A 51 -9.65 -8.02 -0.38
CA LEU A 51 -8.91 -7.42 -1.49
C LEU A 51 -9.36 -5.97 -1.71
N GLY A 52 -10.68 -5.73 -1.76
CA GLY A 52 -11.25 -4.38 -1.88
C GLY A 52 -10.86 -3.48 -0.70
N LEU A 53 -10.90 -4.02 0.53
CA LEU A 53 -10.45 -3.31 1.73
C LEU A 53 -8.93 -3.05 1.70
N GLY A 54 -8.12 -4.01 1.26
CA GLY A 54 -6.66 -3.86 1.13
C GLY A 54 -6.28 -2.77 0.12
N ILE A 55 -7.00 -2.71 -1.01
CA ILE A 55 -6.85 -1.64 -2.01
C ILE A 55 -7.29 -0.30 -1.41
N ALA A 56 -8.46 -0.22 -0.77
CA ALA A 56 -8.96 1.01 -0.15
C ALA A 56 -8.04 1.52 0.97
N ALA A 57 -7.50 0.63 1.79
CA ALA A 57 -6.54 0.94 2.85
C ALA A 57 -5.20 1.42 2.28
N GLY A 58 -4.69 0.75 1.25
CA GLY A 58 -3.47 1.15 0.53
C GLY A 58 -3.60 2.56 -0.06
N TYR A 59 -4.71 2.84 -0.75
CA TYR A 59 -4.99 4.17 -1.30
C TYR A 59 -5.17 5.25 -0.23
N ARG A 60 -5.84 4.95 0.89
CA ARG A 60 -5.92 5.89 2.03
C ARG A 60 -4.55 6.21 2.61
N ASN A 61 -3.66 5.22 2.69
CA ASN A 61 -2.31 5.40 3.23
C ASN A 61 -1.45 6.27 2.29
N ILE A 62 -1.53 6.04 0.97
CA ILE A 62 -0.92 6.91 -0.04
C ILE A 62 -1.41 8.36 0.11
N GLY A 63 -2.73 8.57 0.22
CA GLY A 63 -3.33 9.89 0.32
C GLY A 63 -2.87 10.67 1.56
N LEU A 64 -2.69 9.99 2.69
CA LEU A 64 -2.16 10.57 3.92
C LEU A 64 -0.64 10.84 3.83
N ALA A 65 0.14 9.91 3.27
CA ALA A 65 1.57 10.07 3.07
C ALA A 65 1.89 11.25 2.12
N ILE A 66 1.13 11.38 1.03
CA ILE A 66 1.23 12.52 0.10
C ILE A 66 0.81 13.83 0.78
N LYS A 67 -0.28 13.83 1.56
CA LYS A 67 -0.69 15.04 2.32
C LYS A 67 0.37 15.49 3.32
N LYS A 68 1.09 14.54 3.93
CA LYS A 68 2.16 14.83 4.90
C LYS A 68 3.43 15.31 4.21
N SER A 69 3.75 14.76 3.03
CA SER A 69 4.91 15.19 2.25
C SER A 69 4.73 16.57 1.58
N ARG A 70 3.48 17.00 1.35
CA ARG A 70 3.17 18.35 0.82
C ARG A 70 3.17 19.45 1.90
N LYS A 71 3.37 19.09 3.18
CA LYS A 71 3.35 20.01 4.33
C LYS A 71 4.74 20.23 4.95
N LEU A 72 5.80 19.73 4.30
CA LEU A 72 7.21 20.01 4.58
C LEU A 72 7.78 20.83 3.42
#